data_AF-A0A355F0R3-F1
#
_entry.id   AF-A0A355F0R3-F1
#
_cell.length_a   1.000
_cell.length_b   1.000
_cell.length_c   1.000
_cell.angle_alpha   90.00
_cell.angle_beta   90.00
_cell.angle_gamma   90.00
#
_symmetry.space_group_name_H-M   'P 1'
#
loop_
_entity.id
_entity.type
_entity.pdbx_description
1 polymer ?
#
loop_
_entity_poly.entity_id
_entity_poly.type
_entity_poly.pdbx_seq_one_letter_code
_entity_poly.pdbx_strand_id
1 'polypeptide(L)'
;MMDPEAEVEAVRAALRGLVRLNDRGFAWVDRQLGWSEATASQILRGRIKLQVMHVFQILMLFKVEPEDFFGSLYGKPVEAAGRMMERRREPAEAAQVRPASGTRRSKETTRN
;
A
#
# COMPACT_ATOMS: atom_id res chain seq x y z
N MET A 1 10.42 22.04 0.31
CA MET A 1 10.62 20.61 0.01
C MET A 1 10.71 19.90 1.36
N MET A 2 9.87 18.90 1.63
CA MET A 2 9.96 18.15 2.89
C MET A 2 11.26 17.32 2.89
N ASP A 3 11.93 17.30 4.03
CA ASP A 3 13.17 16.54 4.23
C ASP A 3 12.83 15.03 4.34
N PRO A 4 13.31 14.18 3.42
CA PRO A 4 13.04 12.74 3.45
C PRO A 4 13.49 12.05 4.74
N GLU A 5 14.54 12.54 5.39
CA GLU A 5 15.02 11.96 6.64
C GLU A 5 14.08 12.26 7.81
N ALA A 6 13.56 13.50 7.87
CA ALA A 6 12.55 13.90 8.83
C ALA A 6 11.27 13.07 8.69
N GLU A 7 10.86 12.74 7.46
CA GLU A 7 9.71 11.88 7.18
C GLU A 7 9.90 10.45 7.70
N VAL A 8 11.08 9.86 7.45
CA VAL A 8 11.40 8.52 7.96
C VAL A 8 11.41 8.51 9.49
N GLU A 9 11.91 9.58 10.12
CA GLU A 9 11.90 9.68 11.58
C GLU A 9 10.49 9.87 12.14
N ALA A 10 9.61 10.60 11.46
CA ALA A 10 8.20 10.71 11.84
C ALA A 10 7.51 9.33 11.85
N VAL A 11 7.76 8.51 10.81
CA VAL A 11 7.26 7.13 10.76
C VAL A 11 7.83 6.28 11.91
N ARG A 12 9.13 6.38 12.19
CA ARG A 12 9.75 5.67 13.34
C ARG A 12 9.16 6.10 14.67
N ALA A 13 8.93 7.40 14.86
CA ALA A 13 8.33 7.94 16.08
C ALA A 13 6.90 7.41 16.27
N ALA A 14 6.09 7.38 15.21
CA ALA A 14 4.74 6.83 15.24
C ALA A 14 4.72 5.32 15.54
N LEU A 15 5.61 4.53 14.92
CA LEU A 15 5.74 3.10 15.22
C LEU A 15 6.19 2.84 16.67
N ARG A 16 7.11 3.66 17.20
CA ARG A 16 7.49 3.61 18.62
C ARG A 16 6.30 3.93 19.54
N GLY A 17 5.48 4.90 19.16
CA GLY A 17 4.23 5.23 19.83
C GLY A 17 3.27 4.05 19.86
N LEU A 18 3.04 3.41 18.71
CA LEU A 18 2.16 2.24 18.59
C LEU A 18 2.58 1.08 19.50
N VAL A 19 3.88 0.76 19.54
CA VAL A 19 4.41 -0.29 20.42
C VAL A 19 4.16 0.04 21.90
N ARG A 20 4.37 1.30 22.29
CA ARG A 20 4.17 1.77 23.67
C ARG A 20 2.71 1.79 24.09
N LEU A 21 1.81 2.22 23.21
CA LEU A 21 0.35 2.28 23.48
C LEU A 21 -0.26 0.90 23.74
N ASN A 22 0.40 -0.17 23.31
CA ASN A 22 -0.03 -1.55 23.51
C ASN A 22 0.70 -2.24 24.68
N ASP A 23 1.44 -1.50 25.51
CA ASP A 23 2.26 -2.01 26.62
C ASP A 23 3.21 -3.14 26.21
N ARG A 24 3.77 -3.05 24.98
CA ARG A 24 4.73 -4.02 24.45
C ARG A 24 6.14 -3.45 24.41
N GLY A 25 7.13 -4.34 24.49
CA GLY A 25 8.54 -4.02 24.28
C GLY A 25 9.01 -4.45 22.88
N PHE A 26 10.14 -3.89 22.42
CA PHE A 26 10.71 -4.26 21.11
C PHE A 26 11.12 -5.74 21.04
N ALA A 27 11.59 -6.34 22.15
CA ALA A 27 11.87 -7.77 22.21
C ALA A 27 10.62 -8.63 22.02
N TRP A 28 9.44 -8.13 22.40
CA TRP A 28 8.18 -8.82 22.11
C TRP A 28 7.89 -8.77 20.61
N VAL A 29 8.08 -7.62 19.95
CA VAL A 29 7.93 -7.47 18.50
C VAL A 29 8.86 -8.43 17.74
N ASP A 30 10.15 -8.48 18.12
CA ASP A 30 11.11 -9.39 17.50
C ASP A 30 10.63 -10.85 17.56
N ARG A 31 10.17 -11.29 18.74
CA ARG A 31 9.63 -12.65 18.92
C ARG A 31 8.38 -12.93 18.11
N GLN A 32 7.46 -11.97 18.00
CA GLN A 32 6.21 -12.17 17.26
C GLN A 32 6.42 -12.19 15.75
N LEU A 33 7.38 -11.41 15.24
CA LEU A 33 7.70 -11.34 13.82
C LEU A 33 8.77 -12.35 13.38
N GLY A 34 9.31 -13.14 14.31
CA GLY A 34 10.40 -14.09 14.03
C GLY A 34 11.70 -13.39 13.61
N TRP A 35 11.90 -12.14 14.03
CA TRP A 35 13.12 -11.39 13.75
C TRP A 35 14.23 -11.77 14.72
N SER A 36 15.47 -11.56 14.29
CA SER A 36 16.64 -11.66 15.17
C SER A 36 16.52 -10.69 16.35
N GLU A 37 17.14 -11.04 17.46
CA GLU A 37 17.11 -10.22 18.67
C GLU A 37 17.56 -8.78 18.39
N ALA A 38 16.83 -7.82 18.98
CA ALA A 38 17.06 -6.39 18.89
C ALA A 38 16.82 -5.76 17.50
N THR A 39 16.36 -6.51 16.49
CA THR A 39 16.07 -5.99 15.14
C THR A 39 15.09 -4.83 15.17
N ALA A 40 13.95 -5.00 15.83
CA ALA A 40 12.93 -3.95 15.98
C ALA A 40 13.51 -2.72 16.68
N SER A 41 14.32 -2.92 17.72
CA SER A 41 14.95 -1.79 18.43
C SER A 41 15.95 -1.04 17.55
N GLN A 42 16.70 -1.73 16.69
CA GLN A 42 17.68 -1.13 15.79
C GLN A 42 17.00 -0.38 14.64
N ILE A 43 15.94 -0.94 14.06
CA ILE A 43 15.13 -0.28 13.02
C ILE A 43 14.46 0.99 13.58
N LEU A 44 13.81 0.89 14.74
CA LEU A 44 13.03 1.99 15.31
C LEU A 44 13.88 3.09 15.98
N ARG A 45 15.14 2.79 16.32
CA ARG A 45 16.14 3.79 16.75
C ARG A 45 16.99 4.32 15.61
N GLY A 46 16.80 3.79 14.40
CA GLY A 46 17.48 4.22 13.21
C GLY A 46 18.91 3.77 13.00
N ARG A 47 19.35 2.75 13.74
CA ARG A 47 20.63 2.06 13.49
C ARG A 47 20.57 1.20 12.24
N ILE A 48 19.38 0.71 11.89
CA ILE A 48 19.09 0.00 10.64
C ILE A 48 18.09 0.81 9.83
N LYS A 49 18.25 0.77 8.50
CA LYS A 49 17.32 1.39 7.55
C LYS A 49 15.90 0.85 7.74
N LEU A 50 14.95 1.76 7.92
CA LEU A 50 13.53 1.39 7.91
C LEU A 50 13.13 1.06 6.47
N GLN A 51 12.59 -0.14 6.26
CA GLN A 51 12.06 -0.58 4.97
C GLN A 51 10.54 -0.63 5.05
N VAL A 52 9.90 -0.47 3.90
CA VAL A 52 8.44 -0.51 3.77
C VAL A 52 7.86 -1.80 4.36
N MET A 53 8.51 -2.95 4.12
CA MET A 53 8.09 -4.23 4.68
C MET A 53 8.05 -4.24 6.21
N HIS A 54 9.04 -3.62 6.87
CA HIS A 54 9.06 -3.53 8.34
C HIS A 54 7.87 -2.76 8.88
N VAL A 55 7.45 -1.70 8.18
CA VAL A 55 6.27 -0.90 8.57
C VAL A 55 5.04 -1.80 8.52
N PHE A 56 4.77 -2.45 7.38
CA PHE A 56 3.59 -3.30 7.22
C PHE A 56 3.56 -4.49 8.18
N GLN A 57 4.71 -5.13 8.43
CA GLN A 57 4.79 -6.24 9.39
C GLN A 57 4.43 -5.79 10.81
N ILE A 58 4.92 -4.62 11.24
CA ILE A 58 4.57 -4.07 12.57
C ILE A 58 3.09 -3.67 12.62
N LEU A 59 2.55 -3.01 11.58
CA LEU A 59 1.14 -2.63 11.55
C LEU A 59 0.22 -3.86 11.59
N MET A 60 0.55 -4.90 10.81
CA MET A 60 -0.19 -6.17 10.81
C MET A 60 -0.16 -6.85 12.18
N LEU A 61 1.00 -6.84 12.87
CA LEU A 61 1.13 -7.38 14.22
C LEU A 61 0.17 -6.71 15.22
N PHE A 62 -0.02 -5.39 15.09
CA PHE A 62 -0.93 -4.62 15.94
C PHE A 62 -2.36 -4.50 15.37
N LYS A 63 -2.65 -5.15 14.24
CA LYS A 63 -3.95 -5.07 13.53
C LYS A 63 -4.37 -3.62 13.22
N VAL A 64 -3.42 -2.80 12.80
CA VAL A 64 -3.65 -1.42 12.38
C VAL A 64 -3.64 -1.38 10.86
N GLU A 65 -4.68 -0.82 10.26
CA GLU A 65 -4.71 -0.63 8.81
C GLU A 65 -3.70 0.47 8.40
N PRO A 66 -2.96 0.29 7.30
CA PRO A 66 -2.01 1.29 6.81
C PRO A 66 -2.65 2.66 6.57
N GLU A 67 -3.88 2.68 6.05
CA GLU A 67 -4.65 3.89 5.79
C GLU A 67 -4.89 4.70 7.07
N ASP A 68 -5.23 4.03 8.16
CA ASP A 68 -5.46 4.65 9.47
C ASP A 68 -4.15 5.17 10.06
N PHE A 69 -3.09 4.36 10.00
CA PHE A 69 -1.77 4.74 10.50
C PHE A 69 -1.23 5.99 9.78
N PHE A 70 -1.14 5.95 8.45
CA PHE A 70 -0.61 7.06 7.67
C PHE A 70 -1.59 8.25 7.61
N GLY A 71 -2.89 7.99 7.65
CA GLY A 71 -3.91 9.02 7.75
C GLY A 71 -3.77 9.83 9.05
N SER A 72 -3.52 9.15 10.17
CA SER A 72 -3.25 9.81 11.45
C SER A 72 -1.93 10.60 11.47
N LEU A 73 -0.90 10.09 10.78
CA LEU A 73 0.42 10.72 10.73
C LEU A 73 0.48 11.96 9.83
N TYR A 74 -0.25 11.94 8.71
CA TYR A 74 -0.18 12.96 7.66
C TYR A 74 -1.43 13.82 7.52
N GLY A 75 -2.47 13.56 8.32
CA GLY A 75 -3.66 14.41 8.40
C GLY A 75 -4.49 14.45 7.11
N LYS A 76 -4.44 13.41 6.26
CA LYS A 76 -5.25 13.33 5.04
C LYS A 76 -6.12 12.06 5.05
N PRO A 77 -7.46 12.18 5.03
CA PRO A 77 -8.32 11.04 4.80
C PRO A 77 -8.13 10.56 3.35
N VAL A 78 -7.82 9.28 3.19
CA VAL A 78 -8.11 8.27 2.11
C VAL A 78 -8.24 8.70 0.63
N GLU A 79 -8.59 9.95 0.27
CA GLU A 79 -8.78 10.42 -1.10
C GLU A 79 -7.50 10.43 -1.96
N ALA A 80 -6.32 10.52 -1.34
CA ALA A 80 -5.06 10.47 -2.08
C ALA A 80 -4.74 9.07 -2.63
N ALA A 81 -5.17 8.02 -1.93
CA ALA A 81 -4.96 6.63 -2.36
C ALA A 81 -5.85 6.27 -3.56
N GLY A 82 -7.11 6.74 -3.56
CA GLY A 82 -8.01 6.61 -4.71
C GLY A 82 -7.41 7.21 -5.98
N ARG A 83 -6.82 8.41 -5.91
CA ARG A 83 -6.16 9.07 -7.07
C ARG A 83 -4.87 8.40 -7.57
N MET A 84 -4.24 7.50 -6.80
CA MET A 84 -3.10 6.68 -7.28
C MET A 84 -3.56 5.35 -7.89
N MET A 85 -4.64 4.75 -7.36
CA MET A 85 -5.29 3.56 -7.93
C MET A 85 -5.98 3.88 -9.26
N GLU A 86 -6.67 5.03 -9.36
CA GLU A 86 -7.32 5.51 -10.59
C GLU A 86 -6.30 5.69 -11.73
N ARG A 87 -5.11 6.23 -11.41
CA ARG A 87 -4.01 6.39 -12.37
C ARG A 87 -3.36 5.07 -12.83
N ARG A 88 -3.57 3.96 -12.12
CA ARG A 88 -3.12 2.62 -12.55
C ARG A 88 -4.19 1.84 -13.29
N ARG A 89 -5.46 2.26 -13.21
CA ARG A 89 -6.60 1.55 -13.80
C ARG A 89 -6.85 1.89 -15.28
N GLU A 90 -6.30 2.99 -15.79
CA GLU A 90 -6.36 3.34 -17.21
C GLU A 90 -4.93 3.58 -17.77
N PRO A 91 -4.45 2.81 -18.77
CA PRO A 91 -5.17 2.40 -19.97
C PRO A 91 -5.07 0.88 -20.25
N ALA A 92 -6.10 0.12 -19.88
CA ALA A 92 -6.34 -1.21 -20.47
C ALA A 92 -7.59 -1.25 -21.36
N GLU A 93 -8.40 -0.18 -21.35
CA GLU A 93 -9.74 -0.19 -21.98
C GLU A 93 -9.79 0.45 -23.38
N ALA A 94 -8.64 0.84 -23.96
CA ALA A 94 -8.58 1.39 -25.32
C ALA A 94 -8.40 0.33 -26.44
N ALA A 95 -8.34 -0.98 -26.11
CA ALA A 95 -8.03 -2.03 -27.08
C ALA A 95 -9.23 -2.84 -27.60
N GLN A 96 -10.47 -2.56 -27.15
CA GLN A 96 -11.65 -3.33 -27.56
C GLN A 96 -12.73 -2.46 -28.20
N VAL A 97 -12.38 -1.77 -29.30
CA VAL A 97 -13.37 -1.40 -30.31
C VAL A 97 -12.77 -1.62 -31.70
N ARG A 98 -13.04 -2.79 -32.29
CA ARG A 98 -13.09 -2.95 -33.75
C ARG A 98 -14.44 -3.54 -34.12
N PRO A 99 -15.26 -2.87 -34.96
CA PRO A 99 -16.61 -3.30 -35.25
C PRO A 99 -16.71 -4.21 -36.49
N ALA A 100 -17.85 -4.92 -36.53
CA ALA A 100 -18.61 -5.38 -37.69
C ALA A 100 -18.06 -6.58 -38.53
N SER A 101 -18.40 -7.79 -38.09
CA SER A 101 -18.62 -8.93 -38.99
C SER A 101 -19.92 -8.70 -39.78
N GLY A 102 -19.75 -8.39 -41.07
CA GLY A 102 -20.84 -8.12 -42.00
C GLY A 102 -21.74 -9.33 -42.23
N THR A 103 -23.00 -9.18 -41.84
CA THR A 103 -24.13 -9.96 -42.35
C THR A 103 -24.36 -9.60 -43.82
N ARG A 104 -24.13 -10.52 -44.76
CA ARG A 104 -24.83 -10.53 -46.05
C ARG A 104 -25.41 -11.90 -46.32
N ARG A 105 -26.63 -12.08 -45.87
CA ARG A 105 -27.60 -13.03 -46.42
C ARG A 105 -28.39 -12.27 -47.48
N SER A 106 -28.14 -12.52 -48.75
CA SER A 106 -29.06 -12.16 -49.84
C SER A 106 -29.60 -13.46 -50.42
N LYS A 107 -30.90 -13.66 -50.18
CA LYS A 107 -31.76 -14.54 -50.98
C LYS A 107 -32.35 -13.68 -52.09
N GLU A 108 -32.46 -14.25 -53.29
CA GLU A 108 -33.48 -14.04 -54.35
C GLU A 108 -32.82 -14.22 -55.74
N THR A 109 -33.44 -14.69 -56.82
CA THR A 109 -34.65 -15.48 -57.13
C THR A 109 -34.68 -15.50 -58.68
N THR A 110 -34.72 -16.70 -59.28
CA THR A 110 -35.47 -17.08 -60.51
C THR A 110 -35.18 -16.51 -61.92
N ARG A 111 -35.21 -17.45 -62.90
CA ARG A 111 -35.36 -17.38 -64.39
C ARG A 111 -34.13 -16.91 -65.18
N ASN A 112 -33.74 -17.56 -66.28
CA ASN A 112 -34.54 -18.19 -67.36
C ASN A 112 -33.86 -19.46 -67.91
#